data_AF-A0A2H0Q6W4-F1
#
_entry.id   AF-A0A2H0Q6W4-F1
#
_cell.length_a   1.000
_cell.length_b   1.000
_cell.length_c   1.000
_cell.angle_alpha   90.00
_cell.angle_beta   90.00
_cell.angle_gamma   90.00
#
_symmetry.space_group_name_H-M   'P 1'
#
loop_
_entity.id
_entity.type
_entity.pdbx_description
1 polymer ?
#
loop_
_entity_poly.entity_id
_entity_poly.type
_entity_poly.pdbx_seq_one_letter_code
_entity_poly.pdbx_strand_id
1 'polypeptide(L)'
;METKNIAGMSMKGGRKDNFYFCLLEFYPDSKRWFLKSLLQVKDEEGRDGDDAVREWIEDFNLRRLVVDFPLSAPACHTCELDCPGVEACPKPEVSPVRERIHKLLEEDMEIHENHPKTYERKRNSDDEIDVNKNVLDKEAHEHLLSRAFKRRLKKGFLPYWNRALDFWIWRHYYDQLLDIFNASYDSFGNTSLMLISRFSYLRRHFPKNLELFESNAPVILIELLRAKMILRKDIDLLNDIELGVEARLDIIKKIEKHLSIFIYDRDLELLVRNPRAFESFLMAVAGQNIQEGKNRNLPAWTQPEDTKFIAPNF
;
A
#
# COMPACT_ATOMS: atom_id res chain seq x y z
N MET A 1 -14.82 8.09 -27.53
CA MET A 1 -13.82 8.57 -26.56
C MET A 1 -13.51 7.41 -25.63
N GLU A 2 -12.25 7.14 -25.37
CA GLU A 2 -11.86 6.05 -24.48
C GLU A 2 -12.22 6.45 -23.04
N THR A 3 -13.11 5.69 -22.41
CA THR A 3 -13.53 5.92 -21.02
C THR A 3 -12.35 5.69 -20.10
N LYS A 4 -12.03 6.68 -19.27
CA LYS A 4 -10.97 6.57 -18.28
C LYS A 4 -11.58 6.01 -17.00
N ASN A 5 -11.32 4.73 -16.73
CA ASN A 5 -11.79 4.05 -15.53
C ASN A 5 -10.64 3.36 -14.80
N ILE A 6 -10.82 3.18 -13.51
CA ILE A 6 -9.92 2.41 -12.66
C ILE A 6 -10.70 1.75 -11.54
N ALA A 7 -10.35 0.51 -11.23
CA ALA A 7 -10.96 -0.21 -10.13
C ALA A 7 -9.94 -0.47 -9.01
N GLY A 8 -10.44 -0.50 -7.79
CA GLY A 8 -9.72 -0.93 -6.60
C GLY A 8 -10.41 -2.12 -5.96
N MET A 9 -9.63 -3.08 -5.48
CA MET A 9 -10.13 -4.25 -4.81
C MET A 9 -9.20 -4.66 -3.66
N SER A 10 -9.71 -4.63 -2.43
CA SER A 10 -9.02 -5.18 -1.28
C SER A 10 -9.41 -6.65 -1.10
N MET A 11 -8.43 -7.56 -1.18
CA MET A 11 -8.63 -8.99 -0.93
C MET A 11 -7.89 -9.40 0.33
N LYS A 12 -8.50 -9.14 1.49
CA LYS A 12 -8.01 -9.58 2.80
C LYS A 12 -9.05 -10.48 3.48
N GLY A 13 -8.61 -11.63 3.98
CA GLY A 13 -9.49 -12.57 4.68
C GLY A 13 -9.43 -14.03 4.23
N GLY A 14 -10.49 -14.78 4.56
CA GLY A 14 -10.71 -16.18 4.18
C GLY A 14 -11.55 -16.35 2.91
N ARG A 15 -11.91 -17.60 2.58
CA ARG A 15 -12.65 -17.93 1.35
C ARG A 15 -14.00 -17.22 1.23
N LYS A 16 -14.74 -17.11 2.35
CA LYS A 16 -16.09 -16.54 2.42
C LYS A 16 -16.13 -15.07 2.84
N ASP A 17 -14.98 -14.40 2.89
CA ASP A 17 -14.97 -12.99 3.27
C ASP A 17 -15.56 -12.11 2.17
N ASN A 18 -16.16 -11.01 2.61
CA ASN A 18 -16.79 -10.04 1.72
C ASN A 18 -15.70 -9.15 1.10
N PHE A 19 -15.48 -9.29 -0.20
CA PHE A 19 -14.64 -8.37 -0.98
C PHE A 19 -15.50 -7.34 -1.69
N TYR A 20 -14.90 -6.21 -2.03
CA TYR A 20 -15.58 -5.15 -2.76
C TYR A 20 -14.77 -4.77 -3.99
N PHE A 21 -15.47 -4.58 -5.10
CA PHE A 21 -14.95 -4.03 -6.34
C PHE A 21 -15.44 -2.58 -6.43
N CYS A 22 -14.49 -1.64 -6.33
CA CYS A 22 -14.77 -0.21 -6.32
C CYS A 22 -14.32 0.40 -7.66
N LEU A 23 -15.25 0.91 -8.46
CA LEU A 23 -14.98 1.46 -9.79
C LEU A 23 -15.08 2.99 -9.79
N LEU A 24 -13.97 3.66 -10.09
CA LEU A 24 -13.93 5.08 -10.39
C LEU A 24 -13.91 5.31 -11.90
N GLU A 25 -14.73 6.24 -12.39
CA GLU A 25 -14.74 6.66 -13.79
C GLU A 25 -14.63 8.19 -13.91
N PHE A 26 -13.79 8.65 -14.83
CA PHE A 26 -13.58 10.06 -15.09
C PHE A 26 -14.50 10.55 -16.20
N TYR A 27 -15.24 11.63 -15.92
CA TYR A 27 -16.15 12.27 -16.85
C TYR A 27 -15.51 13.56 -17.38
N PRO A 28 -15.11 13.62 -18.67
CA PRO A 28 -14.40 14.78 -19.22
C PRO A 28 -15.19 16.08 -19.15
N ASP A 29 -16.51 16.03 -19.34
CA ASP A 29 -17.38 17.20 -19.39
C ASP A 29 -17.43 17.95 -18.06
N SER A 30 -17.42 17.21 -16.94
CA SER A 30 -17.42 17.76 -15.59
C SER A 30 -16.02 17.87 -14.98
N LYS A 31 -14.99 17.32 -15.64
CA LYS A 31 -13.61 17.17 -15.14
C LYS A 31 -13.56 16.55 -13.74
N ARG A 32 -14.42 15.57 -13.49
CA ARG A 32 -14.60 14.92 -12.18
C ARG A 32 -14.57 13.42 -12.30
N TRP A 33 -14.11 12.78 -11.23
CA TRP A 33 -14.23 11.35 -11.05
C TRP A 33 -15.55 11.03 -10.35
N PHE A 34 -16.14 9.89 -10.67
CA PHE A 34 -17.34 9.40 -10.02
C PHE A 34 -17.08 7.99 -9.52
N LEU A 35 -17.51 7.70 -8.30
CA LEU A 35 -17.70 6.33 -7.88
C LEU A 35 -18.90 5.78 -8.66
N LYS A 36 -18.61 5.09 -9.76
CA LYS A 36 -19.62 4.58 -10.67
C LYS A 36 -20.29 3.32 -10.12
N SER A 37 -19.52 2.48 -9.45
CA SER A 37 -20.04 1.22 -8.90
C SER A 37 -19.22 0.79 -7.69
N LEU A 38 -19.94 0.29 -6.68
CA LEU A 38 -19.39 -0.39 -5.52
C LEU A 38 -20.07 -1.75 -5.40
N LEU A 39 -19.42 -2.78 -5.93
CA LEU A 39 -20.00 -4.11 -6.06
C LEU A 39 -19.40 -5.04 -5.01
N GLN A 40 -20.26 -5.76 -4.31
CA GLN A 40 -19.81 -6.74 -3.33
C GLN A 40 -19.60 -8.09 -4.01
N VAL A 41 -18.41 -8.67 -3.86
CA VAL A 41 -18.14 -10.05 -4.28
C VAL A 41 -18.81 -10.97 -3.27
N LYS A 42 -19.89 -11.61 -3.70
CA LYS A 42 -20.64 -12.62 -2.94
C LYS A 42 -20.84 -13.84 -3.82
N ASP A 43 -20.78 -15.00 -3.19
CA ASP A 43 -21.26 -16.24 -3.81
C ASP A 43 -22.80 -16.17 -3.81
N GLU A 44 -23.41 -16.17 -5.00
CA GLU A 44 -24.86 -16.23 -5.18
C GLU A 44 -25.27 -17.61 -5.71
N GLU A 45 -26.54 -18.00 -5.56
CA GLU A 45 -27.02 -19.29 -6.08
C GLU A 45 -26.79 -19.40 -7.60
N GLY A 46 -25.83 -20.24 -7.99
CA GLY A 46 -25.47 -20.49 -9.38
C GLY A 46 -24.32 -19.63 -9.94
N ARG A 47 -23.73 -18.72 -9.14
CA ARG A 47 -22.59 -17.88 -9.56
C ARG A 47 -21.51 -17.81 -8.48
N ASP A 48 -20.33 -18.32 -8.81
CA ASP A 48 -19.14 -18.18 -7.96
C ASP A 48 -18.73 -16.70 -7.94
N GLY A 49 -18.47 -16.13 -6.75
CA GLY A 49 -18.02 -14.75 -6.63
C GLY A 49 -16.76 -14.45 -7.46
N ASP A 50 -15.95 -15.49 -7.73
CA ASP A 50 -14.78 -15.40 -8.60
C ASP A 50 -15.11 -15.11 -10.07
N ASP A 51 -16.21 -15.66 -10.60
CA ASP A 51 -16.67 -15.37 -11.97
C ASP A 51 -17.24 -13.95 -12.08
N ALA A 52 -17.81 -13.41 -10.99
CA ALA A 52 -18.36 -12.06 -10.97
C ALA A 52 -17.29 -10.99 -11.24
N VAL A 53 -16.08 -11.15 -10.69
CA VAL A 53 -14.98 -10.20 -10.92
C VAL A 53 -14.58 -10.15 -12.39
N ARG A 54 -14.50 -11.30 -13.06
CA ARG A 54 -14.21 -11.35 -14.51
C ARG A 54 -15.28 -10.61 -15.30
N GLU A 55 -16.55 -10.91 -15.05
CA GLU A 55 -17.66 -10.29 -15.76
C GLU A 55 -17.66 -8.77 -15.57
N TRP A 56 -17.42 -8.26 -14.35
CA TRP A 56 -17.33 -6.81 -14.14
C TRP A 56 -16.15 -6.17 -14.88
N ILE A 57 -15.00 -6.84 -14.93
CA ILE A 57 -13.84 -6.37 -15.71
C ILE A 57 -14.22 -6.23 -17.20
N GLU A 58 -14.95 -7.20 -17.75
CA GLU A 58 -15.41 -7.20 -19.14
C GLU A 58 -16.52 -6.17 -19.39
N ASP A 59 -17.57 -6.15 -18.55
CA ASP A 59 -18.73 -5.27 -18.65
C ASP A 59 -18.34 -3.79 -18.57
N PHE A 60 -17.40 -3.46 -17.67
CA PHE A 60 -16.89 -2.10 -17.54
C PHE A 60 -15.75 -1.78 -18.50
N ASN A 61 -15.29 -2.75 -19.31
CA ASN A 61 -14.10 -2.63 -20.16
C ASN A 61 -12.91 -2.06 -19.38
N LEU A 62 -12.67 -2.64 -18.19
CA LEU A 62 -11.69 -2.15 -17.24
C LEU A 62 -10.27 -2.36 -17.77
N ARG A 63 -9.45 -1.30 -17.72
CA ARG A 63 -8.04 -1.37 -18.14
C ARG A 63 -7.07 -1.49 -17.00
N ARG A 64 -7.43 -1.05 -15.80
CA ARG A 64 -6.54 -0.99 -14.65
C ARG A 64 -7.25 -1.41 -13.38
N LEU A 65 -6.62 -2.32 -12.64
CA LEU A 65 -7.09 -2.80 -11.35
C LEU A 65 -5.96 -2.68 -10.31
N VAL A 66 -6.26 -2.04 -9.19
CA VAL A 66 -5.35 -1.90 -8.06
C VAL A 66 -5.76 -2.84 -6.93
N VAL A 67 -4.80 -3.60 -6.41
CA VAL A 67 -5.00 -4.57 -5.33
C VAL A 67 -4.08 -4.31 -4.14
N ASP A 68 -4.38 -4.88 -2.98
CA ASP A 68 -3.66 -4.65 -1.72
C ASP A 68 -2.74 -5.80 -1.26
N PHE A 69 -2.33 -6.65 -2.20
CA PHE A 69 -1.49 -7.81 -1.96
C PHE A 69 -0.43 -7.95 -3.06
N PRO A 70 0.65 -8.73 -2.83
CA PRO A 70 1.78 -8.75 -3.75
C PRO A 70 1.44 -9.43 -5.08
N LEU A 71 1.74 -8.77 -6.20
CA LEU A 71 1.62 -9.28 -7.57
C LEU A 71 2.89 -9.99 -8.07
N SER A 72 4.00 -9.79 -7.36
CA SER A 72 5.32 -10.38 -7.62
C SER A 72 5.78 -11.23 -6.44
N ALA A 73 6.60 -12.24 -6.72
CA ALA A 73 7.13 -13.14 -5.71
C ALA A 73 8.52 -12.68 -5.21
N PRO A 74 8.92 -13.06 -3.97
CA PRO A 74 10.30 -12.91 -3.51
C PRO A 74 11.30 -13.68 -4.39
N ALA A 75 12.56 -13.24 -4.39
CA ALA A 75 13.61 -13.75 -5.27
C ALA A 75 13.84 -15.27 -5.14
N CYS A 76 13.71 -15.82 -3.93
CA CYS A 76 13.90 -17.26 -3.71
C CYS A 76 12.68 -18.13 -4.07
N HIS A 77 11.50 -17.55 -4.33
CA HIS A 77 10.29 -18.34 -4.56
C HIS A 77 10.34 -19.17 -5.85
N THR A 78 10.99 -18.64 -6.89
CA THR A 78 11.21 -19.31 -8.18
C THR A 78 12.69 -19.58 -8.45
N CYS A 79 13.51 -19.62 -7.40
CA CYS A 79 14.94 -19.80 -7.53
C CYS A 79 15.31 -21.27 -7.74
N GLU A 80 16.09 -21.53 -8.80
CA GLU A 80 16.57 -22.87 -9.16
C GLU A 80 18.01 -23.15 -8.70
N LEU A 81 18.66 -22.18 -8.03
CA LEU A 81 20.02 -22.35 -7.50
C LEU A 81 20.04 -23.37 -6.36
N ASP A 82 21.12 -24.16 -6.27
CA ASP A 82 21.45 -24.85 -5.03
C ASP A 82 21.76 -23.80 -3.96
N CYS A 83 20.90 -23.71 -2.95
CA CYS A 83 20.81 -22.53 -2.10
C CYS A 83 22.05 -22.42 -1.20
N PRO A 84 22.88 -21.37 -1.34
CA PRO A 84 24.06 -21.19 -0.48
C PRO A 84 23.71 -20.67 0.92
N GLY A 85 22.41 -20.63 1.26
CA GLY A 85 21.89 -20.02 2.48
C GLY A 85 21.54 -18.54 2.33
N VAL A 86 20.88 -18.00 3.36
CA VAL A 86 20.38 -16.62 3.36
C VAL A 86 21.52 -15.64 3.16
N GLU A 87 22.54 -15.65 4.00
CA GLU A 87 23.63 -14.64 4.01
C GLU A 87 24.44 -14.57 2.71
N ALA A 88 24.62 -15.70 2.02
CA ALA A 88 25.43 -15.79 0.80
C ALA A 88 24.60 -15.77 -0.50
N CYS A 89 23.33 -15.37 -0.44
CA CYS A 89 22.45 -15.35 -1.62
C CYS A 89 22.98 -14.41 -2.73
N PRO A 90 23.29 -14.93 -3.93
CA PRO A 90 23.89 -14.16 -5.02
C PRO A 90 22.85 -13.47 -5.92
N LYS A 91 21.57 -13.54 -5.57
CA LYS A 91 20.48 -13.02 -6.41
C LYS A 91 20.60 -11.50 -6.55
N PRO A 92 20.46 -10.96 -7.77
CA PRO A 92 20.63 -9.53 -8.03
C PRO A 92 19.57 -8.66 -7.33
N GLU A 93 18.43 -9.23 -6.93
CA GLU A 93 17.41 -8.54 -6.15
C GLU A 93 17.76 -8.42 -4.65
N VAL A 94 18.77 -9.18 -4.20
CA VAL A 94 19.10 -9.34 -2.77
C VAL A 94 20.37 -8.58 -2.42
N SER A 95 21.48 -8.84 -3.13
CA SER A 95 22.79 -8.28 -2.78
C SER A 95 22.79 -6.75 -2.71
N PRO A 96 22.22 -6.01 -3.70
CA PRO A 96 22.18 -4.55 -3.65
C PRO A 96 21.31 -4.00 -2.50
N VAL A 97 20.27 -4.74 -2.09
CA VAL A 97 19.43 -4.35 -0.96
C VAL A 97 20.20 -4.50 0.35
N ARG A 98 20.96 -5.59 0.50
CA ARG A 98 21.82 -5.78 1.67
C ARG A 98 22.91 -4.74 1.79
N GLU A 99 23.59 -4.43 0.70
CA GLU A 99 24.59 -3.35 0.68
C GLU A 99 23.99 -2.02 1.14
N ARG A 100 22.76 -1.70 0.72
CA ARG A 100 22.03 -0.50 1.18
C ARG A 100 21.69 -0.57 2.67
N ILE A 101 21.28 -1.73 3.18
CA ILE A 101 21.02 -1.92 4.62
C ILE A 101 22.30 -1.74 5.43
N HIS A 102 23.42 -2.35 4.99
CA HIS A 102 24.71 -2.21 5.64
C HIS A 102 25.17 -0.76 5.65
N LYS A 103 25.11 -0.08 4.50
CA LYS A 103 25.47 1.33 4.38
C LYS A 103 24.67 2.22 5.33
N LEU A 104 23.35 2.01 5.46
CA LEU A 104 22.53 2.78 6.40
C LEU A 104 22.95 2.53 7.86
N LEU A 105 23.29 1.29 8.22
CA LEU A 105 23.75 0.95 9.57
C LEU A 105 25.15 1.51 9.86
N GLU A 106 26.04 1.51 8.87
CA GLU A 106 27.38 2.09 8.95
C GLU A 106 27.31 3.61 9.11
N GLU A 107 26.52 4.31 8.29
CA GLU A 107 26.31 5.76 8.39
C GLU A 107 25.78 6.15 9.78
N ASP A 108 24.83 5.39 10.33
CA ASP A 108 24.30 5.60 11.69
C ASP A 108 25.36 5.35 12.78
N MET A 109 26.21 4.33 12.60
CA MET A 109 27.34 4.05 13.50
C MET A 109 28.41 5.15 13.45
N GLU A 110 28.77 5.63 12.26
CA GLU A 110 29.73 6.72 12.09
C GLU A 110 29.27 8.00 12.78
N ILE A 111 27.98 8.35 12.70
CA ILE A 111 27.43 9.52 13.40
C ILE A 111 27.55 9.34 14.92
N HIS A 112 27.30 8.12 15.41
CA HIS A 112 27.43 7.79 16.84
C HIS A 112 28.87 7.90 17.34
N GLU A 113 29.84 7.36 16.59
CA GLU A 113 31.25 7.37 16.96
C GLU A 113 31.89 8.76 16.86
N ASN A 114 31.60 9.50 15.78
CA ASN A 114 32.20 10.81 15.55
C ASN A 114 31.55 11.92 16.40
N HIS A 115 30.25 11.80 16.70
CA HIS A 115 29.49 12.85 17.38
C HIS A 115 28.54 12.32 18.47
N PRO A 116 29.03 11.59 19.50
CA PRO A 116 28.19 10.88 20.46
C PRO A 116 27.25 11.80 21.25
N LYS A 117 27.71 13.00 21.64
CA LYS A 117 26.86 13.97 22.36
C LYS A 117 25.75 14.53 21.49
N THR A 118 26.03 14.77 20.21
CA THR A 118 25.04 15.28 19.25
C THR A 118 24.04 14.18 18.87
N TYR A 119 24.52 12.95 18.70
CA TYR A 119 23.72 11.75 18.50
C TYR A 119 22.70 11.59 19.63
N GLU A 120 23.16 11.55 20.88
CA GLU A 120 22.27 11.37 22.04
C GLU A 120 21.30 12.55 22.23
N ARG A 121 21.72 13.80 21.96
CA ARG A 121 20.81 14.95 21.97
C ARG A 121 19.70 14.85 20.93
N LYS A 122 20.05 14.53 19.68
CA LYS A 122 19.08 14.37 18.60
C LYS A 122 18.13 13.20 18.88
N ARG A 123 18.66 12.07 19.35
CA ARG A 123 17.88 10.92 19.78
C ARG A 123 16.88 11.25 20.88
N ASN A 124 17.33 11.94 21.94
CA ASN A 124 16.45 12.35 23.03
C ASN A 124 15.39 13.34 22.55
N SER A 125 15.73 14.26 21.64
CA SER A 125 14.76 15.17 21.04
C SER A 125 13.75 14.43 20.15
N ASP A 126 14.13 13.34 19.49
CA ASP A 126 13.20 12.53 18.70
C ASP A 126 12.30 11.65 19.61
N ASP A 127 12.77 11.28 20.81
CA ASP A 127 11.98 10.62 21.85
C ASP A 127 11.07 11.63 22.63
N GLU A 128 11.25 12.95 22.46
CA GLU A 128 10.36 13.98 23.05
C GLU A 128 9.02 14.05 22.31
N ILE A 129 7.92 13.96 23.07
CA ILE A 129 6.56 14.17 22.56
C ILE A 129 6.38 15.67 22.25
N ASP A 130 6.75 16.08 21.04
CA ASP A 130 6.41 17.39 20.52
C ASP A 130 5.06 17.30 19.79
N VAL A 131 4.05 17.96 20.36
CA VAL A 131 2.67 18.03 19.85
C VAL A 131 2.63 18.60 18.42
N ASN A 132 3.67 19.34 18.01
CA ASN A 132 3.80 19.92 16.67
C ASN A 132 4.77 19.17 15.74
N LYS A 133 5.57 18.20 16.23
CA LYS A 133 6.42 17.38 15.33
C LYS A 133 5.53 16.41 14.57
N ASN A 134 5.45 16.62 13.26
CA ASN A 134 4.76 15.73 12.38
C ASN A 134 5.70 14.57 12.02
N VAL A 135 5.42 13.35 12.50
CA VAL A 135 6.14 12.11 12.11
C VAL A 135 6.14 11.90 10.58
N LEU A 136 5.31 12.66 9.87
CA LEU A 136 5.17 12.69 8.42
C LEU A 136 6.20 13.55 7.69
N ASP A 137 6.87 14.48 8.37
CA ASP A 137 7.78 15.46 7.75
C ASP A 137 9.15 14.86 7.39
N LYS A 138 9.46 13.64 7.85
CA LYS A 138 10.74 12.97 7.64
C LYS A 138 10.54 11.52 7.27
N GLU A 139 11.38 10.99 6.39
CA GLU A 139 11.39 9.56 6.07
C GLU A 139 12.30 8.77 7.04
N ALA A 140 12.07 7.46 7.15
CA ALA A 140 12.74 6.59 8.13
C ALA A 140 14.28 6.54 7.98
N HIS A 141 14.81 7.02 6.86
CA HIS A 141 16.24 7.03 6.55
C HIS A 141 16.88 8.43 6.50
N GLU A 142 16.09 9.49 6.64
CA GLU A 142 16.59 10.88 6.53
C GLU A 142 17.15 11.42 7.85
N HIS A 143 17.01 10.67 8.94
CA HIS A 143 17.48 11.02 10.28
C HIS A 143 18.19 9.84 10.94
N LEU A 144 18.68 10.05 12.17
CA LEU A 144 19.17 8.97 13.03
C LEU A 144 18.18 7.82 13.04
N LEU A 145 18.64 6.61 12.76
CA LEU A 145 17.74 5.49 12.60
C LEU A 145 16.97 5.27 13.91
N SER A 146 15.64 5.23 13.83
CA SER A 146 14.80 4.93 14.99
C SER A 146 15.21 3.59 15.61
N ARG A 147 15.05 3.41 16.92
CA ARG A 147 15.42 2.14 17.60
C ARG A 147 14.69 0.95 16.96
N ALA A 148 13.43 1.16 16.59
CA ALA A 148 12.60 0.16 15.96
C ALA A 148 13.10 -0.17 14.54
N PHE A 149 13.42 0.83 13.73
CA PHE A 149 13.92 0.64 12.38
C PHE A 149 15.33 0.04 12.37
N LYS A 150 16.24 0.50 13.23
CA LYS A 150 17.56 -0.12 13.43
C LYS A 150 17.46 -1.59 13.82
N ARG A 151 16.52 -1.95 14.71
CA ARG A 151 16.25 -3.36 15.05
C ARG A 151 15.72 -4.13 13.84
N ARG A 152 14.89 -3.52 12.99
CA ARG A 152 14.41 -4.15 11.75
C ARG A 152 15.56 -4.41 10.77
N LEU A 153 16.40 -3.42 10.52
CA LEU A 153 17.56 -3.55 9.64
C LEU A 153 18.55 -4.61 10.13
N LYS A 154 18.79 -4.68 11.45
CA LYS A 154 19.65 -5.71 12.07
C LYS A 154 19.09 -7.13 11.99
N LYS A 155 17.76 -7.31 11.93
CA LYS A 155 17.16 -8.63 11.68
C LYS A 155 17.45 -9.13 10.26
N GLY A 156 17.84 -8.24 9.35
CA GLY A 156 18.27 -8.57 8.01
C GLY A 156 17.12 -8.70 7.01
N PHE A 157 17.52 -8.85 5.75
CA PHE A 157 16.63 -9.04 4.62
C PHE A 157 16.59 -10.52 4.24
N LEU A 158 15.40 -11.12 4.29
CA LEU A 158 15.16 -12.54 4.05
C LEU A 158 14.72 -12.77 2.59
N PRO A 159 15.56 -13.35 1.71
CA PRO A 159 15.28 -13.44 0.26
C PRO A 159 14.07 -14.29 -0.14
N TYR A 160 13.63 -15.18 0.74
CA TYR A 160 12.43 -16.02 0.56
C TYR A 160 11.14 -15.36 1.04
N TRP A 161 11.25 -14.22 1.76
CA TRP A 161 10.12 -13.52 2.35
C TRP A 161 9.99 -12.09 1.81
N ASN A 162 11.12 -11.44 1.56
CA ASN A 162 11.21 -10.03 1.20
C ASN A 162 11.53 -9.86 -0.28
N ARG A 163 10.88 -8.87 -0.87
CA ARG A 163 11.13 -8.29 -2.19
C ARG A 163 11.95 -7.03 -2.00
N ALA A 164 12.70 -6.62 -3.02
CA ALA A 164 13.45 -5.36 -2.97
C ALA A 164 12.52 -4.16 -2.67
N LEU A 165 11.29 -4.19 -3.18
CA LEU A 165 10.25 -3.21 -2.84
C LEU A 165 9.95 -3.12 -1.34
N ASP A 166 9.94 -4.23 -0.59
CA ASP A 166 9.63 -4.18 0.85
C ASP A 166 10.67 -3.33 1.60
N PHE A 167 11.94 -3.39 1.20
CA PHE A 167 12.98 -2.53 1.77
C PHE A 167 12.77 -1.05 1.43
N TRP A 168 12.36 -0.74 0.19
CA TRP A 168 11.98 0.64 -0.17
C TRP A 168 10.84 1.14 0.74
N ILE A 169 9.84 0.31 0.95
CA ILE A 169 8.72 0.65 1.83
C ILE A 169 9.19 0.87 3.27
N TRP A 170 10.09 0.03 3.81
CA TRP A 170 10.63 0.28 5.14
C TRP A 170 11.36 1.63 5.20
N ARG A 171 12.17 1.93 4.19
CA ARG A 171 12.94 3.18 4.09
C ARG A 171 12.07 4.44 4.09
N HIS A 172 10.85 4.36 3.54
CA HIS A 172 9.98 5.51 3.33
C HIS A 172 8.78 5.59 4.29
N TYR A 173 8.39 4.47 4.93
CA TYR A 173 7.15 4.37 5.71
C TYR A 173 7.27 3.65 7.05
N TYR A 174 8.39 2.99 7.40
CA TYR A 174 8.45 2.09 8.56
C TYR A 174 8.03 2.76 9.89
N ASP A 175 8.58 3.94 10.17
CA ASP A 175 8.30 4.65 11.42
C ASP A 175 6.87 5.20 11.44
N GLN A 176 6.37 5.72 10.32
CA GLN A 176 4.99 6.20 10.19
C GLN A 176 3.98 5.07 10.38
N LEU A 177 4.26 3.89 9.82
CA LEU A 177 3.41 2.72 9.96
C LEU A 177 3.31 2.26 11.41
N LEU A 178 4.45 2.27 12.12
CA LEU A 178 4.50 1.88 13.51
C LEU A 178 3.83 2.92 14.42
N ASP A 179 4.08 4.22 14.19
CA ASP A 179 3.51 5.30 15.01
C ASP A 179 1.99 5.45 14.83
N ILE A 180 1.50 5.39 13.59
CA ILE A 180 0.09 5.69 13.28
C ILE A 180 -0.79 4.45 13.41
N PHE A 181 -0.33 3.30 12.92
CA PHE A 181 -1.16 2.09 12.85
C PHE A 181 -0.75 1.02 13.86
N ASN A 182 0.28 1.27 14.68
CA ASN A 182 0.90 0.27 15.56
C ASN A 182 1.22 -1.05 14.83
N ALA A 183 1.58 -0.92 13.55
CA ALA A 183 1.78 -2.03 12.66
C ALA A 183 3.19 -1.97 12.07
N SER A 184 3.94 -3.05 12.23
CA SER A 184 5.15 -3.30 11.45
C SER A 184 4.87 -4.51 10.57
N TYR A 185 4.79 -4.33 9.26
CA TYR A 185 4.74 -5.48 8.35
C TYR A 185 6.13 -5.80 7.83
N ASP A 186 6.46 -7.08 7.92
CA ASP A 186 7.74 -7.59 7.46
C ASP A 186 7.82 -7.66 5.94
N SER A 187 6.69 -7.83 5.25
CA SER A 187 6.57 -7.87 3.79
C SER A 187 5.11 -7.80 3.41
N PHE A 188 4.81 -7.37 2.19
CA PHE A 188 3.49 -7.59 1.56
C PHE A 188 3.16 -9.08 1.44
N GLY A 189 4.17 -9.95 1.45
CA GLY A 189 4.03 -11.41 1.53
C GLY A 189 3.39 -11.92 2.82
N ASN A 190 3.03 -11.06 3.77
CA ASN A 190 2.19 -11.44 4.92
C ASN A 190 0.73 -11.74 4.53
N THR A 191 0.31 -11.45 3.29
CA THR A 191 -1.00 -11.88 2.81
C THR A 191 -1.10 -13.41 2.78
N SER A 192 -2.28 -13.96 3.10
CA SER A 192 -2.53 -15.40 3.08
C SER A 192 -2.17 -16.02 1.73
N LEU A 193 -1.39 -17.11 1.75
CA LEU A 193 -1.03 -17.90 0.57
C LEU A 193 -2.28 -18.34 -0.21
N MET A 194 -3.39 -18.61 0.49
CA MET A 194 -4.66 -18.99 -0.13
C MET A 194 -5.24 -17.86 -0.99
N LEU A 195 -5.12 -16.60 -0.55
CA LEU A 195 -5.59 -15.43 -1.31
C LEU A 195 -4.69 -15.17 -2.52
N ILE A 196 -3.38 -15.25 -2.34
CA ILE A 196 -2.42 -15.12 -3.45
C ILE A 196 -2.69 -16.20 -4.51
N SER A 197 -2.95 -17.44 -4.07
CA SER A 197 -3.29 -18.56 -4.96
C SER A 197 -4.63 -18.37 -5.67
N ARG A 198 -5.67 -17.94 -4.94
CA ARG A 198 -6.99 -17.61 -5.50
C ARG A 198 -6.88 -16.52 -6.55
N PHE A 199 -6.18 -15.43 -6.26
CA PHE A 199 -6.00 -14.36 -7.22
C PHE A 199 -5.13 -14.77 -8.42
N SER A 200 -4.09 -15.57 -8.19
CA SER A 200 -3.28 -16.14 -9.28
C SER A 200 -4.12 -17.01 -10.23
N TYR A 201 -5.11 -17.74 -9.70
CA TYR A 201 -6.10 -18.44 -10.50
C TYR A 201 -7.00 -17.46 -11.27
N LEU A 202 -7.64 -16.50 -10.59
CA LEU A 202 -8.49 -15.47 -11.20
C LEU A 202 -7.80 -14.72 -12.35
N ARG A 203 -6.54 -14.32 -12.12
CA ARG A 203 -5.71 -13.59 -13.08
C ARG A 203 -5.56 -14.32 -14.43
N ARG A 204 -5.63 -15.66 -14.45
CA ARG A 204 -5.56 -16.44 -15.70
C ARG A 204 -6.77 -16.23 -16.60
N HIS A 205 -7.89 -15.80 -16.02
CA HIS A 205 -9.15 -15.57 -16.71
C HIS A 205 -9.36 -14.09 -17.08
N PHE A 206 -8.50 -13.19 -16.63
CA PHE A 206 -8.62 -11.77 -16.94
C PHE A 206 -8.21 -11.45 -18.38
N PRO A 207 -8.81 -10.41 -18.99
CA PRO A 207 -8.39 -9.93 -20.30
C PRO A 207 -6.90 -9.56 -20.33
N LYS A 208 -6.22 -9.86 -21.44
CA LYS A 208 -4.77 -9.63 -21.60
C LYS A 208 -4.37 -8.15 -21.57
N ASN A 209 -5.31 -7.26 -21.85
CA ASN A 209 -5.13 -5.81 -21.84
C ASN A 209 -5.36 -5.19 -20.44
N LEU A 210 -5.71 -5.97 -19.42
CA LEU A 210 -5.84 -5.49 -18.05
C LEU A 210 -4.47 -5.33 -17.41
N GLU A 211 -4.15 -4.12 -16.96
CA GLU A 211 -2.99 -3.83 -16.13
C GLU A 211 -3.34 -3.99 -14.65
N LEU A 212 -2.53 -4.76 -13.94
CA LEU A 212 -2.65 -4.95 -12.49
C LEU A 212 -1.59 -4.12 -11.78
N PHE A 213 -1.97 -3.51 -10.66
CA PHE A 213 -1.07 -2.75 -9.79
C PHE A 213 -1.29 -3.16 -8.34
N GLU A 214 -0.26 -3.04 -7.51
CA GLU A 214 -0.36 -3.24 -6.06
C GLU A 214 -0.22 -1.92 -5.31
N SER A 215 -0.93 -1.77 -4.20
CA SER A 215 -0.79 -0.65 -3.27
C SER A 215 -1.15 -1.09 -1.85
N ASN A 216 -1.22 -0.18 -0.89
CA ASN A 216 -1.51 -0.50 0.50
C ASN A 216 -2.28 0.62 1.19
N ALA A 217 -3.38 0.27 1.86
CA ALA A 217 -4.25 1.24 2.50
C ALA A 217 -3.50 2.14 3.52
N PRO A 218 -2.70 1.60 4.46
CA PRO A 218 -1.83 2.42 5.32
C PRO A 218 -0.90 3.38 4.57
N VAL A 219 -0.24 2.93 3.49
CA VAL A 219 0.62 3.80 2.66
C VAL A 219 -0.18 4.94 2.04
N ILE A 220 -1.36 4.65 1.49
CA ILE A 220 -2.24 5.66 0.87
C ILE A 220 -2.70 6.68 1.92
N LEU A 221 -3.08 6.23 3.11
CA LEU A 221 -3.46 7.11 4.21
C LEU A 221 -2.29 8.00 4.67
N ILE A 222 -1.07 7.47 4.74
CA ILE A 222 0.14 8.26 5.03
C ILE A 222 0.36 9.32 3.96
N GLU A 223 0.19 8.99 2.69
CA GLU A 223 0.36 9.95 1.59
C GLU A 223 -0.74 11.03 1.59
N LEU A 224 -1.99 10.68 1.92
CA LEU A 224 -3.06 11.66 2.12
C LEU A 224 -2.76 12.61 3.29
N LEU A 225 -2.16 12.09 4.37
CA LEU A 225 -1.72 12.92 5.49
C LEU A 225 -0.55 13.84 5.10
N ARG A 226 0.45 13.34 4.35
CA ARG A 226 1.59 14.12 3.85
C ARG A 226 1.13 15.26 2.94
N ALA A 227 0.12 15.00 2.11
CA ALA A 227 -0.53 16.02 1.29
C ALA A 227 -1.45 16.97 2.08
N LYS A 228 -1.58 16.80 3.41
CA LYS A 228 -2.45 17.59 4.30
C LYS A 228 -3.92 17.57 3.88
N MET A 229 -4.35 16.52 3.19
CA MET A 229 -5.75 16.31 2.82
C MET A 229 -6.58 15.76 3.98
N ILE A 230 -5.94 14.95 4.82
CA ILE A 230 -6.48 14.43 6.07
C ILE A 230 -5.54 14.77 7.24
N LEU A 231 -6.04 14.62 8.47
CA LEU A 231 -5.36 14.91 9.72
C LEU A 231 -5.14 13.61 10.50
N ARG A 232 -4.12 13.56 11.37
CA ARG A 232 -3.81 12.38 12.19
C ARG A 232 -5.02 11.88 13.00
N LYS A 233 -5.77 12.82 13.60
CA LYS A 233 -7.00 12.52 14.36
C LYS A 233 -8.07 11.78 13.55
N ASP A 234 -8.05 11.91 12.22
CA ASP A 234 -9.01 11.24 11.35
C ASP A 234 -8.69 9.74 11.22
N ILE A 235 -7.43 9.36 11.45
CA ILE A 235 -6.94 7.98 11.34
C ILE A 235 -6.93 7.28 12.69
N ASP A 236 -6.67 8.01 13.79
CA ASP A 236 -6.54 7.43 15.13
C ASP A 236 -7.78 6.59 15.53
N LEU A 237 -8.96 6.97 15.03
CA LEU A 237 -10.24 6.31 15.31
C LEU A 237 -10.64 5.26 14.26
N LEU A 238 -9.87 5.03 13.19
CA LEU A 238 -10.26 4.12 12.11
C LEU A 238 -10.46 2.67 12.55
N ASN A 239 -9.66 2.22 13.52
CA ASN A 239 -9.71 0.87 14.06
C ASN A 239 -10.78 0.69 15.15
N ASP A 240 -11.41 1.79 15.60
CA ASP A 240 -12.51 1.73 16.56
C ASP A 240 -13.78 1.18 15.88
N ILE A 241 -14.51 0.32 16.59
CA ILE A 241 -15.70 -0.36 16.05
C ILE A 241 -16.84 0.63 15.81
N GLU A 242 -17.03 1.58 16.72
CA GLU A 242 -18.14 2.55 16.66
C GLU A 242 -17.68 3.82 15.97
N LEU A 243 -16.59 4.42 16.44
CA LEU A 243 -16.07 5.69 15.94
C LEU A 243 -15.38 5.55 14.58
N GLY A 244 -14.99 4.34 14.18
CA GLY A 244 -14.41 4.09 12.86
C GLY A 244 -15.37 4.41 11.71
N VAL A 245 -16.68 4.37 11.95
CA VAL A 245 -17.72 4.78 10.99
C VAL A 245 -17.58 6.28 10.70
N GLU A 246 -17.53 7.10 11.74
CA GLU A 246 -17.37 8.56 11.62
C GLU A 246 -16.02 8.93 11.01
N ALA A 247 -14.95 8.26 11.44
CA ALA A 247 -13.60 8.45 10.90
C ALA A 247 -13.55 8.19 9.38
N ARG A 248 -14.18 7.08 8.91
CA ARG A 248 -14.27 6.78 7.48
C ARG A 248 -15.09 7.83 6.73
N LEU A 249 -16.19 8.31 7.29
CA LEU A 249 -17.01 9.37 6.68
C LEU A 249 -16.20 10.65 6.49
N ASP A 250 -15.48 11.08 7.53
CA ASP A 250 -14.65 12.28 7.51
C ASP A 250 -13.53 12.18 6.46
N ILE A 251 -12.84 11.04 6.40
CA ILE A 251 -11.79 10.78 5.41
C ILE A 251 -12.38 10.79 4.00
N ILE A 252 -13.49 10.09 3.76
CA ILE A 252 -14.12 10.03 2.43
C ILE A 252 -14.54 11.44 1.98
N LYS A 253 -15.16 12.24 2.86
CA LYS A 253 -15.58 13.60 2.53
C LYS A 253 -14.39 14.53 2.22
N LYS A 254 -13.27 14.35 2.92
CA LYS A 254 -12.02 15.07 2.62
C LYS A 254 -11.45 14.64 1.26
N ILE A 255 -11.41 13.35 0.98
CA ILE A 255 -11.00 12.81 -0.33
C ILE A 255 -11.90 13.34 -1.45
N GLU A 256 -13.23 13.29 -1.28
CA GLU A 256 -14.24 13.81 -2.22
C GLU A 256 -13.93 15.25 -2.61
N LYS A 257 -13.69 16.09 -1.59
CA LYS A 257 -13.38 17.52 -1.75
C LYS A 257 -12.04 17.78 -2.43
N HIS A 258 -10.98 17.07 -2.03
CA HIS A 258 -9.62 17.35 -2.48
C HIS A 258 -9.29 16.72 -3.83
N LEU A 259 -9.83 15.53 -4.14
CA LEU A 259 -9.53 14.77 -5.36
C LEU A 259 -10.63 14.86 -6.43
N SER A 260 -11.66 15.69 -6.20
CA SER A 260 -12.77 15.90 -7.14
C SER A 260 -13.47 14.60 -7.56
N ILE A 261 -13.63 13.69 -6.60
CA ILE A 261 -14.39 12.44 -6.73
C ILE A 261 -15.81 12.73 -6.25
N PHE A 262 -16.84 12.28 -6.97
CA PHE A 262 -18.23 12.35 -6.54
C PHE A 262 -18.73 10.97 -6.13
N ILE A 263 -19.44 10.90 -5.00
CA ILE A 263 -19.93 9.66 -4.40
C ILE A 263 -21.41 9.84 -4.07
N TYR A 264 -22.25 8.90 -4.50
CA TYR A 264 -23.68 8.91 -4.17
C TYR A 264 -23.91 8.50 -2.70
N ASP A 265 -24.95 9.04 -2.07
CA ASP A 265 -25.23 8.80 -0.64
C ASP A 265 -25.36 7.31 -0.27
N ARG A 266 -25.96 6.51 -1.16
CA ARG A 266 -26.08 5.05 -0.97
C ARG A 266 -24.71 4.37 -0.92
N ASP A 267 -23.80 4.73 -1.82
CA ASP A 267 -22.46 4.13 -1.85
C ASP A 267 -21.61 4.65 -0.69
N LEU A 268 -21.79 5.92 -0.31
CA LEU A 268 -21.15 6.50 0.86
C LEU A 268 -21.51 5.73 2.14
N GLU A 269 -22.80 5.42 2.34
CA GLU A 269 -23.26 4.62 3.48
C GLU A 269 -22.59 3.23 3.51
N LEU A 270 -22.43 2.59 2.34
CA LEU A 270 -21.77 1.30 2.22
C LEU A 270 -20.27 1.39 2.55
N LEU A 271 -19.55 2.39 2.03
CA LEU A 271 -18.13 2.60 2.31
C LEU A 271 -17.87 2.84 3.79
N VAL A 272 -18.72 3.63 4.43
CA VAL A 272 -18.58 4.02 5.83
C VAL A 272 -18.89 2.86 6.79
N ARG A 273 -19.87 2.01 6.46
CA ARG A 273 -20.21 0.83 7.28
C ARG A 273 -19.26 -0.34 7.11
N ASN A 274 -18.63 -0.49 5.94
CA ASN A 274 -17.83 -1.66 5.61
C ASN A 274 -16.34 -1.29 5.44
N PRO A 275 -15.46 -1.66 6.40
CA PRO A 275 -14.02 -1.38 6.28
C PRO A 275 -13.39 -1.90 5.00
N ARG A 276 -13.81 -3.07 4.50
CA ARG A 276 -13.32 -3.66 3.24
C ARG A 276 -13.73 -2.86 2.00
N ALA A 277 -14.91 -2.26 2.01
CA ALA A 277 -15.36 -1.37 0.95
C ALA A 277 -14.52 -0.09 0.95
N PHE A 278 -14.26 0.47 2.14
CA PHE A 278 -13.36 1.61 2.32
C PHE A 278 -11.93 1.32 1.84
N GLU A 279 -11.33 0.17 2.20
CA GLU A 279 -10.00 -0.23 1.71
C GLU A 279 -9.97 -0.36 0.18
N SER A 280 -11.02 -0.94 -0.41
CA SER A 280 -11.15 -1.06 -1.87
C SER A 280 -11.30 0.30 -2.56
N PHE A 281 -12.00 1.23 -1.92
CA PHE A 281 -12.07 2.63 -2.36
C PHE A 281 -10.70 3.31 -2.32
N LEU A 282 -9.93 3.13 -1.24
CA LEU A 282 -8.56 3.66 -1.19
C LEU A 282 -7.68 3.11 -2.33
N MET A 283 -7.79 1.82 -2.66
CA MET A 283 -7.08 1.25 -3.82
C MET A 283 -7.47 1.95 -5.13
N ALA A 284 -8.76 2.24 -5.34
CA ALA A 284 -9.22 2.94 -6.53
C ALA A 284 -8.71 4.38 -6.58
N VAL A 285 -8.69 5.07 -5.42
CA VAL A 285 -8.12 6.42 -5.26
C VAL A 285 -6.62 6.43 -5.57
N ALA A 286 -5.86 5.43 -5.12
CA ALA A 286 -4.45 5.29 -5.50
C ALA A 286 -4.29 5.10 -7.02
N GLY A 287 -5.22 4.35 -7.62
CA GLY A 287 -5.29 4.16 -9.06
C GLY A 287 -5.47 5.45 -9.84
N GLN A 288 -6.33 6.36 -9.38
CA GLN A 288 -6.55 7.67 -10.00
C GLN A 288 -5.22 8.40 -10.25
N ASN A 289 -4.29 8.34 -9.30
CA ASN A 289 -2.99 9.02 -9.41
C ASN A 289 -2.09 8.45 -10.52
N ILE A 290 -2.24 7.19 -10.92
CA ILE A 290 -1.56 6.65 -12.11
C ILE A 290 -1.98 7.43 -13.35
N GLN A 291 -3.28 7.71 -13.48
CA GLN A 291 -3.82 8.42 -14.64
C GLN A 291 -3.38 9.89 -14.68
N GLU A 292 -3.10 10.47 -13.51
CA GLU A 292 -2.60 11.83 -13.35
C GLU A 292 -1.06 11.93 -13.37
N GLY A 293 -0.34 10.80 -13.38
CA GLY A 293 1.13 10.77 -13.32
C GLY A 293 1.70 11.20 -11.96
N LYS A 294 0.89 11.09 -10.90
CA LYS A 294 1.17 11.59 -9.55
C LYS A 294 1.55 10.45 -8.59
N ASN A 295 2.60 9.71 -8.93
CA ASN A 295 3.11 8.62 -8.09
C ASN A 295 4.57 8.89 -7.70
N ARG A 296 4.98 8.39 -6.54
CA ARG A 296 6.38 8.44 -6.13
C ARG A 296 7.21 7.57 -7.07
N ASN A 297 8.39 8.07 -7.45
CA ASN A 297 9.29 7.34 -8.33
C ASN A 297 9.92 6.16 -7.59
N LEU A 298 9.70 4.95 -8.11
CA LEU A 298 10.34 3.74 -7.64
C LEU A 298 11.71 3.58 -8.30
N PRO A 299 12.81 3.46 -7.54
CA PRO A 299 14.12 3.20 -8.11
C PRO A 299 14.17 1.88 -8.89
N ALA A 300 15.01 1.79 -9.92
CA ALA A 300 15.12 0.58 -10.74
C ALA A 300 15.41 -0.71 -9.93
N TRP A 301 16.15 -0.60 -8.82
CA TRP A 301 16.48 -1.74 -7.96
C TRP A 301 15.28 -2.34 -7.22
N THR A 302 14.12 -1.68 -7.19
CA THR A 302 12.88 -2.22 -6.61
C THR A 302 12.06 -3.04 -7.62
N GLN A 303 12.54 -3.22 -8.85
CA GLN A 303 11.82 -3.90 -9.94
C GLN A 303 10.41 -3.31 -10.17
N PRO A 304 10.29 -2.01 -10.53
CA PRO A 304 9.00 -1.36 -10.69
C PRO A 304 8.14 -1.98 -11.81
N GLU A 305 8.75 -2.57 -12.84
CA GLU A 305 8.02 -3.23 -13.94
C GLU A 305 7.30 -4.51 -13.50
N ASP A 306 7.91 -5.27 -12.57
CA ASP A 306 7.37 -6.51 -12.04
C ASP A 306 6.40 -6.27 -10.90
N THR A 307 6.77 -5.36 -9.99
CA THR A 307 5.95 -5.06 -8.81
C THR A 307 4.73 -4.23 -9.18
N LYS A 308 4.88 -3.24 -10.09
CA LYS A 308 3.82 -2.27 -10.42
C LYS A 308 3.20 -1.63 -9.16
N PHE A 309 4.04 -1.38 -8.16
CA PHE A 309 3.59 -0.79 -6.91
C PHE A 309 3.27 0.70 -7.05
N ILE A 310 2.19 1.13 -6.40
CA ILE A 310 1.74 2.52 -6.38
C ILE A 310 1.89 3.07 -4.96
N ALA A 311 2.77 4.04 -4.82
CA ALA A 311 2.72 5.04 -3.75
C ALA A 311 2.20 6.35 -4.34
N PRO A 312 0.95 6.74 -4.08
CA PRO A 312 0.38 8.01 -4.53
C PRO A 312 1.19 9.20 -4.01
N ASN A 313 1.28 10.28 -4.79
CA ASN A 313 1.81 11.57 -4.36
C ASN A 313 0.71 12.62 -4.62
N PHE A 314 -0.19 12.81 -3.65
CA PHE A 314 -1.44 13.55 -3.80
C PHE A 314 -1.28 15.06 -3.98
#